data_AF-A0A0V1H706-F1
#
_entry.id   AF-A0A0V1H706-F1
#
_cell.length_a   1.000
_cell.length_b   1.000
_cell.length_c   1.000
_cell.angle_alpha   90.00
_cell.angle_beta   90.00
_cell.angle_gamma   90.00
#
_symmetry.space_group_name_H-M   'P 1'
#
loop_
_entity.id
_entity.type
_entity.pdbx_description
1 polymer ?
#
loop_
_entity_poly.entity_id
_entity_poly.type
_entity_poly.pdbx_seq_one_letter_code
_entity_poly.pdbx_strand_id
1 'polypeptide(L)'
;MFLRWFFYRTLKTYCTYLAVPAETPKKNLKNTMEKNYPKTEMEEQGNSIRYREVSTRRIRPTLPDIDVPLLIELHDNWQSSYAEDGVVVVHYDGVVHYTLSDKRSHHLFYAALALNKLSLRCTLSKNEPAELVEANHNRLRLNNMVNTPQAIQLVNKVKQVLEKRGFRFQ
;
A
#
# COMPACT_ATOMS: atom_id res chain seq x y z
N MET A 1 -11.77 -51.20 23.37
CA MET A 1 -10.83 -51.12 24.52
C MET A 1 -11.11 -49.80 25.21
N PHE A 2 -11.59 -49.87 26.45
CA PHE A 2 -12.18 -48.78 27.21
C PHE A 2 -11.19 -48.33 28.28
N LEU A 3 -11.26 -47.03 28.62
CA LEU A 3 -10.81 -46.39 29.86
C LEU A 3 -9.32 -46.07 30.10
N ARG A 4 -9.18 -44.90 30.77
CA ARG A 4 -8.17 -44.44 31.74
C ARG A 4 -7.02 -43.58 31.19
N TRP A 5 -6.63 -42.47 31.82
CA TRP A 5 -7.13 -41.80 33.03
C TRP A 5 -6.52 -40.39 33.09
N PHE A 6 -7.26 -39.47 33.69
CA PHE A 6 -6.81 -38.16 34.14
C PHE A 6 -5.59 -38.27 35.07
N PHE A 7 -4.66 -37.32 34.99
CA PHE A 7 -3.94 -36.87 36.18
C PHE A 7 -3.72 -35.36 36.13
N TYR A 8 -4.56 -34.68 36.90
CA TYR A 8 -4.36 -33.32 37.39
C TYR A 8 -3.06 -33.26 38.21
N ARG A 9 -2.29 -32.18 38.04
CA ARG A 9 -1.23 -31.79 38.98
C ARG A 9 -1.62 -30.47 39.63
N THR A 10 -2.13 -30.56 40.85
CA THR A 10 -2.26 -29.47 41.82
C THR A 10 -1.18 -29.63 42.90
N LEU A 11 -0.63 -28.51 43.38
CA LEU A 11 -0.01 -28.29 44.71
C LEU A 11 0.26 -26.77 44.80
N LYS A 12 -0.57 -25.99 45.53
CA LYS A 12 -0.47 -25.61 46.97
C LYS A 12 0.60 -24.53 47.23
N THR A 13 0.21 -23.26 47.41
CA THR A 13 -0.23 -22.53 48.65
C THR A 13 0.93 -21.88 49.41
N TYR A 14 0.83 -20.57 49.71
CA TYR A 14 0.97 -19.87 51.02
C TYR A 14 0.57 -18.38 50.78
N CYS A 15 -0.53 -17.87 51.39
CA CYS A 15 -0.61 -17.07 52.65
C CYS A 15 0.14 -15.71 52.56
N THR A 16 -0.36 -14.53 52.96
CA THR A 16 -1.56 -14.09 53.70
C THR A 16 -1.57 -12.54 53.73
N TYR A 17 -2.77 -11.94 53.68
CA TYR A 17 -3.24 -10.67 54.27
C TYR A 17 -2.42 -9.37 54.18
N LEU A 18 -3.06 -8.31 53.66
CA LEU A 18 -3.40 -7.11 54.45
C LEU A 18 -4.54 -6.34 53.75
N ALA A 19 -5.60 -6.07 54.51
CA ALA A 19 -6.79 -5.33 54.13
C ALA A 19 -6.68 -3.87 54.59
N VAL A 20 -7.16 -2.93 53.76
CA VAL A 20 -7.54 -1.57 54.19
C VAL A 20 -8.84 -1.20 53.45
N PRO A 21 -9.94 -0.82 54.14
CA PRO A 21 -11.20 -0.42 53.52
C PRO A 21 -11.39 1.11 53.49
N ALA A 22 -12.49 1.50 52.81
CA ALA A 22 -13.21 2.78 52.90
C ALA A 22 -12.64 3.90 51.99
N GLU A 23 -13.40 4.70 51.22
CA GLU A 23 -14.81 5.12 51.26
C GLU A 23 -15.30 5.48 49.84
N THR A 24 -16.62 5.46 49.63
CA THR A 24 -17.28 6.08 48.45
C THR A 24 -17.73 7.50 48.81
N PRO A 25 -17.92 8.39 47.81
CA PRO A 25 -19.32 8.78 47.58
C PRO A 25 -19.70 9.10 46.11
N LYS A 26 -20.88 8.56 45.74
CA LYS A 26 -22.02 9.14 45.02
C LYS A 26 -21.81 10.13 43.84
N LYS A 27 -22.27 9.62 42.68
CA LYS A 27 -23.18 10.25 41.68
C LYS A 27 -22.72 11.54 40.99
N ASN A 28 -22.52 11.47 39.67
CA ASN A 28 -23.28 12.34 38.77
C ASN A 28 -23.46 11.73 37.38
N LEU A 29 -24.73 11.57 37.02
CA LEU A 29 -25.21 11.18 35.70
C LEU A 29 -25.19 12.45 34.84
N LYS A 30 -24.28 12.54 33.88
CA LYS A 30 -24.45 13.44 32.73
C LYS A 30 -24.05 12.69 31.46
N ASN A 31 -25.08 12.18 30.80
CA ASN A 31 -25.06 11.84 29.39
C ASN A 31 -24.45 13.00 28.62
N THR A 32 -23.35 12.76 27.93
CA THR A 32 -23.00 13.50 26.72
C THR A 32 -22.40 12.46 25.80
N MET A 33 -23.16 12.11 24.76
CA MET A 33 -22.68 11.29 23.66
C MET A 33 -21.61 12.11 22.92
N GLU A 34 -20.38 12.09 23.43
CA GLU A 34 -19.23 12.40 22.61
C GLU A 34 -19.10 11.24 21.61
N LYS A 35 -19.55 11.51 20.39
CA LYS A 35 -19.12 10.74 19.23
C LYS A 35 -17.60 10.83 19.22
N ASN A 36 -16.96 9.77 19.72
CA ASN A 36 -15.53 9.57 19.70
C ASN A 36 -15.12 9.29 18.25
N TYR A 37 -15.11 10.33 17.42
CA TYR A 37 -14.33 10.32 16.20
C TYR A 37 -12.87 10.28 16.67
N PRO A 38 -12.06 9.29 16.26
CA PRO A 38 -10.65 9.29 16.61
C PRO A 38 -10.05 10.59 16.10
N LYS A 39 -9.61 11.40 17.07
CA LYS A 39 -8.90 12.66 16.90
C LYS A 39 -7.76 12.40 15.92
N THR A 40 -7.75 13.13 14.81
CA THR A 40 -6.66 13.10 13.85
C THR A 40 -5.39 13.54 14.57
N GLU A 41 -4.60 12.56 15.00
CA GLU A 41 -3.23 12.75 15.46
C GLU A 41 -2.39 13.16 14.24
N MET A 42 -2.43 14.46 13.95
CA MET A 42 -1.36 15.12 13.21
C MET A 42 -0.28 15.50 14.22
N GLU A 43 0.97 15.18 13.84
CA GLU A 43 2.24 15.61 14.44
C GLU A 43 2.74 14.83 15.67
N GLU A 44 3.44 13.73 15.38
CA GLU A 44 4.88 13.60 15.62
C GLU A 44 5.28 12.15 15.33
N GLN A 45 5.80 11.89 14.13
CA GLN A 45 6.61 10.69 13.93
C GLN A 45 7.87 11.13 13.24
N GLY A 46 8.97 11.06 13.99
CA GLY A 46 10.32 11.14 13.47
C GLY A 46 10.43 10.32 12.19
N ASN A 47 11.22 10.83 11.26
CA ASN A 47 11.51 10.37 9.91
C ASN A 47 11.56 8.82 9.77
N SER A 48 10.39 8.19 9.81
CA SER A 48 10.19 6.77 9.64
C SER A 48 9.43 6.65 8.34
N ILE A 49 10.17 6.23 7.32
CA ILE A 49 9.64 5.94 6.01
C ILE A 49 8.54 4.88 6.22
N ARG A 50 7.27 5.31 6.18
CA ARG A 50 6.14 4.41 6.39
C ARG A 50 5.95 3.61 5.11
N TYR A 51 6.53 2.42 5.06
CA TYR A 51 6.30 1.46 3.98
C TYR A 51 4.91 0.85 4.09
N ARG A 52 4.22 0.73 2.95
CA ARG A 52 2.94 0.05 2.83
C ARG A 52 2.99 -0.91 1.66
N GLU A 53 2.47 -2.12 1.86
CA GLU A 53 2.20 -3.01 0.75
C GLU A 53 0.93 -2.54 0.03
N VAL A 54 1.08 -2.23 -1.25
CA VAL A 54 0.03 -1.69 -2.11
C VAL A 54 -0.20 -2.64 -3.26
N SER A 55 -1.46 -3.03 -3.48
CA SER A 55 -1.80 -3.84 -4.64
C SER A 55 -1.65 -3.03 -5.92
N THR A 56 -0.99 -3.62 -6.93
CA THR A 56 -0.76 -2.98 -8.23
C THR A 56 -2.06 -2.62 -8.95
N ARG A 57 -3.21 -3.20 -8.57
CA ARG A 57 -4.53 -2.86 -9.14
C ARG A 57 -5.09 -1.54 -8.61
N ARG A 58 -4.69 -1.12 -7.41
CA ARG A 58 -5.17 0.10 -6.74
C ARG A 58 -4.28 1.32 -7.04
N ILE A 59 -3.16 1.08 -7.71
CA ILE A 59 -2.20 2.10 -8.13
C ILE A 59 -2.67 2.69 -9.46
N ARG A 60 -2.73 4.02 -9.51
CA ARG A 60 -2.96 4.81 -10.72
C ARG A 60 -1.69 5.60 -11.08
N PRO A 61 -1.22 5.51 -12.34
CA PRO A 61 -0.15 6.37 -12.83
C PRO A 61 -0.67 7.80 -13.03
N THR A 62 0.17 8.79 -12.75
CA THR A 62 -0.13 10.22 -12.90
C THR A 62 0.55 10.82 -14.12
N LEU A 63 1.66 10.22 -14.57
CA LEU A 63 2.39 10.62 -15.77
C LEU A 63 1.94 9.81 -17.01
N PRO A 64 1.69 10.47 -18.15
CA PRO A 64 1.26 9.79 -19.37
C PRO A 64 2.43 9.16 -20.15
N ASP A 65 3.67 9.58 -19.88
CA ASP A 65 4.84 9.21 -20.66
C ASP A 65 5.54 7.95 -20.14
N ILE A 66 5.75 6.98 -21.03
CA ILE A 66 6.41 5.70 -20.73
C ILE A 66 7.66 5.57 -21.60
N ASP A 67 8.82 5.56 -20.97
CA ASP A 67 10.11 5.30 -21.63
C ASP A 67 10.33 3.79 -21.76
N VAL A 68 10.23 3.27 -22.99
CA VAL A 68 10.37 1.84 -23.29
C VAL A 68 11.78 1.29 -23.00
N PRO A 69 12.90 1.99 -23.30
CA PRO A 69 14.24 1.46 -23.02
C PRO A 69 14.48 1.26 -21.53
N LEU A 70 14.07 2.21 -20.71
CA LEU A 70 14.19 2.14 -19.25
C LEU A 70 13.31 1.02 -18.67
N LEU A 71 12.12 0.82 -19.24
CA LEU A 71 11.25 -0.28 -18.86
C LEU A 71 11.91 -1.65 -19.09
N ILE A 72 12.57 -1.84 -20.23
CA ILE A 72 13.28 -3.08 -20.56
C ILE A 72 14.44 -3.29 -19.58
N GLU A 73 15.25 -2.25 -19.35
CA GLU A 73 16.38 -2.32 -18.42
C GLU A 73 15.93 -2.71 -17.00
N LEU A 74 14.85 -2.11 -16.50
CA LEU A 74 14.31 -2.40 -15.17
C LEU A 74 13.67 -3.79 -15.09
N HIS A 75 13.08 -4.26 -16.18
CA HIS A 75 12.53 -5.61 -16.26
C HIS A 75 13.64 -6.67 -16.23
N ASP A 76 14.69 -6.49 -17.03
CA ASP A 76 15.77 -7.47 -17.17
C ASP A 76 16.68 -7.49 -15.94
N ASN A 77 16.90 -6.32 -15.32
CA ASN A 77 17.71 -6.17 -14.10
C ASN A 77 16.86 -6.02 -12.84
N TRP A 78 15.70 -6.68 -12.77
CA TRP A 78 14.80 -6.51 -11.63
C TRP A 78 15.43 -6.96 -10.31
N GLN A 79 15.59 -6.04 -9.36
CA GLN A 79 16.09 -6.31 -8.00
C GLN A 79 14.95 -6.26 -6.97
N SER A 80 15.09 -6.98 -5.85
CA SER A 80 14.10 -6.94 -4.76
C SER A 80 13.96 -5.54 -4.14
N SER A 81 15.03 -4.75 -4.16
CA SER A 81 15.03 -3.35 -3.71
C SER A 81 14.07 -2.48 -4.53
N TYR A 82 13.91 -2.75 -5.82
CA TYR A 82 13.01 -2.02 -6.70
C TYR A 82 11.53 -2.19 -6.34
N ALA A 83 11.19 -3.30 -5.68
CA ALA A 83 9.85 -3.52 -5.17
C ALA A 83 9.53 -2.66 -3.93
N GLU A 84 10.54 -2.05 -3.30
CA GLU A 84 10.44 -1.21 -2.09
C GLU A 84 10.61 0.29 -2.38
N ASP A 85 11.15 0.61 -3.55
CA ASP A 85 11.55 1.96 -3.98
C ASP A 85 10.37 2.79 -4.56
N GLY A 86 9.15 2.23 -4.57
CA GLY A 86 7.98 2.91 -5.11
C GLY A 86 7.51 4.04 -4.20
N VAL A 87 7.20 5.22 -4.75
CA VAL A 87 6.67 6.35 -3.97
C VAL A 87 5.25 6.66 -4.42
N VAL A 88 4.30 6.58 -3.48
CA VAL A 88 2.87 6.77 -3.74
C VAL A 88 2.25 7.76 -2.76
N VAL A 89 1.17 8.41 -3.20
CA VAL A 89 0.29 9.22 -2.36
C VAL A 89 -1.05 8.51 -2.21
N VAL A 90 -1.56 8.50 -0.97
CA VAL A 90 -2.84 7.86 -0.66
C VAL A 90 -3.99 8.83 -0.89
N HIS A 91 -4.96 8.42 -1.69
CA HIS A 91 -6.20 9.15 -1.93
C HIS A 91 -7.38 8.34 -1.39
N TYR A 92 -8.33 9.02 -0.74
CA TYR A 92 -9.52 8.41 -0.17
C TYR A 92 -10.76 9.00 -0.83
N ASP A 93 -11.39 8.23 -1.72
CA ASP A 93 -12.65 8.61 -2.39
C ASP A 93 -13.64 7.44 -2.30
N GLY A 94 -14.12 7.16 -1.08
CA GLY A 94 -14.94 5.98 -0.75
C GLY A 94 -14.17 4.64 -0.74
N VAL A 95 -13.14 4.51 -1.59
CA VAL A 95 -12.17 3.41 -1.63
C VAL A 95 -10.77 4.00 -1.61
N VAL A 96 -9.83 3.32 -0.93
CA VAL A 96 -8.42 3.74 -0.92
C VAL A 96 -7.80 3.52 -2.30
N HIS A 97 -7.32 4.60 -2.90
CA HIS A 97 -6.57 4.65 -4.14
C HIS A 97 -5.15 5.15 -3.87
N TYR A 98 -4.21 4.75 -4.71
CA TYR A 98 -2.81 5.16 -4.59
C TYR A 98 -2.38 5.78 -5.91
N THR A 99 -1.83 6.98 -5.89
CA THR A 99 -1.29 7.65 -7.07
C THR A 99 0.23 7.66 -7.00
N LEU A 100 0.88 7.43 -8.14
CA LEU A 100 2.34 7.46 -8.23
C LEU A 100 2.83 8.90 -8.30
N SER A 101 3.93 9.20 -7.61
CA SER A 101 4.47 10.57 -7.53
C SER A 101 5.70 10.77 -8.41
N ASP A 102 6.67 9.86 -8.33
CA ASP A 102 7.95 10.01 -9.03
C ASP A 102 7.97 9.34 -10.38
N LYS A 103 8.66 9.93 -11.38
CA LYS A 103 8.87 9.32 -12.69
C LYS A 103 9.48 7.90 -12.59
N ARG A 104 10.48 7.72 -11.73
CA ARG A 104 11.10 6.40 -11.49
C ARG A 104 10.09 5.37 -10.96
N SER A 105 9.22 5.77 -10.02
CA SER A 105 8.18 4.90 -9.46
C SER A 105 7.17 4.44 -10.52
N HIS A 106 6.89 5.26 -11.54
CA HIS A 106 6.07 4.89 -12.68
C HIS A 106 6.69 3.77 -13.51
N HIS A 107 7.97 3.91 -13.88
CA HIS A 107 8.66 2.86 -14.65
C HIS A 107 8.80 1.56 -13.85
N LEU A 108 9.07 1.64 -12.55
CA LEU A 108 9.07 0.48 -11.65
C LEU A 108 7.71 -0.21 -11.60
N PHE A 109 6.63 0.57 -11.55
CA PHE A 109 5.28 0.05 -11.60
C PHE A 109 4.99 -0.66 -12.94
N TYR A 110 5.35 -0.08 -14.08
CA TYR A 110 5.17 -0.73 -15.38
C TYR A 110 6.01 -2.02 -15.52
N ALA A 111 7.25 -2.02 -15.01
CA ALA A 111 8.08 -3.22 -14.97
C ALA A 111 7.46 -4.30 -14.08
N ALA A 112 6.91 -3.92 -12.92
CA ALA A 112 6.18 -4.84 -12.04
C ALA A 112 4.92 -5.43 -12.71
N LEU A 113 4.21 -4.65 -13.52
CA LEU A 113 3.08 -5.14 -14.32
C LEU A 113 3.55 -6.15 -15.37
N ALA A 114 4.66 -5.87 -16.07
CA ALA A 114 5.26 -6.81 -17.02
C ALA A 114 5.66 -8.12 -16.34
N LEU A 115 6.16 -8.07 -15.10
CA LEU A 115 6.52 -9.22 -14.28
C LEU A 115 5.31 -9.88 -13.56
N ASN A 116 4.08 -9.43 -13.82
CA ASN A 116 2.84 -9.92 -13.19
C ASN A 116 2.84 -9.86 -11.65
N LYS A 117 3.51 -8.89 -11.04
CA LYS A 117 3.51 -8.72 -9.58
C LYS A 117 2.15 -8.14 -9.12
N LEU A 118 1.59 -8.73 -8.07
CA LEU A 118 0.28 -8.36 -7.52
C LEU A 118 0.35 -7.21 -6.52
N SER A 119 1.50 -7.03 -5.88
CA SER A 119 1.76 -5.99 -4.88
C SER A 119 3.16 -5.41 -5.02
N LEU A 120 3.30 -4.17 -4.55
CA LEU A 120 4.56 -3.43 -4.41
C LEU A 120 4.60 -2.83 -3.01
N ARG A 121 5.79 -2.74 -2.41
CA ARG A 121 6.00 -2.00 -1.18
C ARG A 121 6.34 -0.57 -1.55
N CYS A 122 5.46 0.35 -1.17
CA CYS A 122 5.61 1.76 -1.51
C CYS A 122 5.76 2.60 -0.25
N THR A 123 6.58 3.63 -0.36
CA THR A 123 6.69 4.72 0.62
C THR A 123 5.54 5.69 0.39
N LEU A 124 4.91 6.13 1.49
CA LEU A 124 3.88 7.16 1.44
C LEU A 124 4.51 8.56 1.42
N SER A 125 4.31 9.28 0.32
CA SER A 125 4.65 10.71 0.21
C SER A 125 3.44 11.57 0.60
N LYS A 126 3.71 12.77 1.14
CA LYS A 126 2.71 13.81 1.39
C LYS A 126 2.52 14.75 0.19
N ASN A 127 3.43 14.70 -0.79
CA ASN A 127 3.42 15.60 -1.94
C ASN A 127 2.47 15.06 -3.01
N GLU A 128 1.34 15.74 -3.18
CA GLU A 128 0.35 15.39 -4.19
C GLU A 128 0.93 15.61 -5.61
N PRO A 129 0.99 14.56 -6.44
CA PRO A 129 1.51 14.67 -7.79
C PRO A 129 0.50 15.33 -8.73
N ALA A 130 1.02 16.01 -9.77
CA ALA A 130 0.17 16.53 -10.83
C ALA A 130 -0.49 15.37 -11.61
N GLU A 131 -1.82 15.32 -11.59
CA GLU A 131 -2.61 14.29 -12.29
C GLU A 131 -2.72 14.58 -13.80
N LEU A 132 -1.62 14.40 -14.53
CA LEU A 132 -1.55 14.69 -15.96
C LEU A 132 -2.25 13.64 -16.83
N VAL A 133 -2.43 12.41 -16.33
CA VAL A 133 -3.10 11.32 -17.08
C VAL A 133 -4.60 11.54 -17.20
N GLU A 134 -5.28 11.93 -16.12
CA GLU A 134 -6.71 12.20 -16.15
C GLU A 134 -7.03 13.40 -17.05
N ALA A 135 -6.21 14.45 -16.96
CA ALA A 135 -6.27 15.61 -17.85
C ALA A 135 -6.10 15.26 -19.34
N ASN A 136 -5.31 14.23 -19.66
CA ASN A 136 -5.11 13.74 -21.02
C ASN A 136 -6.13 12.67 -21.46
N HIS A 137 -7.29 12.58 -20.79
CA HIS A 137 -8.33 11.58 -21.07
C HIS A 137 -7.83 10.14 -21.01
N ASN A 138 -6.97 9.83 -20.03
CA ASN A 138 -6.38 8.49 -19.81
C ASN A 138 -5.57 7.97 -21.00
N ARG A 139 -4.97 8.87 -21.79
CA ARG A 139 -4.08 8.53 -22.90
C ARG A 139 -2.64 8.45 -22.43
N LEU A 140 -2.00 7.32 -22.68
CA LEU A 140 -0.59 7.06 -22.40
C LEU A 140 0.21 7.12 -23.69
N ARG A 141 1.43 7.67 -23.61
CA ARG A 141 2.38 7.82 -24.71
C ARG A 141 3.56 6.90 -24.49
N LEU A 142 3.94 6.19 -25.55
CA LEU A 142 5.13 5.33 -25.55
C LEU A 142 6.28 6.07 -26.22
N ASN A 143 7.29 6.41 -25.44
CA ASN A 143 8.48 7.09 -25.91
C ASN A 143 9.58 6.07 -26.21
N ASN A 144 10.35 6.35 -27.27
CA ASN A 144 11.57 5.62 -27.63
C ASN A 144 11.34 4.11 -27.83
N MET A 145 10.30 3.74 -28.60
CA MET A 145 10.00 2.33 -28.85
C MET A 145 11.20 1.63 -29.52
N VAL A 146 11.64 0.52 -28.93
CA VAL A 146 12.70 -0.33 -29.47
C VAL A 146 12.06 -1.49 -30.23
N ASN A 147 12.43 -1.68 -31.50
CA ASN A 147 11.88 -2.74 -32.36
C ASN A 147 12.52 -4.12 -32.10
N THR A 148 12.76 -4.48 -30.84
CA THR A 148 13.17 -5.85 -30.49
C THR A 148 11.95 -6.71 -30.21
N PRO A 149 11.95 -8.00 -30.59
CA PRO A 149 10.79 -8.89 -30.39
C PRO A 149 10.43 -9.02 -28.91
N GLN A 150 11.42 -9.01 -28.02
CA GLN A 150 11.22 -9.03 -26.57
C GLN A 150 10.55 -7.75 -26.06
N ALA A 151 11.01 -6.57 -26.51
CA ALA A 151 10.40 -5.29 -26.14
C ALA A 151 8.94 -5.21 -26.59
N ILE A 152 8.64 -5.65 -27.82
CA ILE A 152 7.28 -5.64 -28.36
C ILE A 152 6.36 -6.52 -27.51
N GLN A 153 6.81 -7.73 -27.13
CA GLN A 153 6.03 -8.61 -26.26
C GLN A 153 5.79 -7.99 -24.87
N LEU A 154 6.82 -7.40 -24.28
CA LEU A 154 6.74 -6.76 -22.96
C LEU A 154 5.76 -5.58 -22.99
N VAL A 155 5.91 -4.68 -23.96
CA VAL A 155 5.03 -3.52 -24.15
C VAL A 155 3.59 -3.99 -24.41
N ASN A 156 3.37 -5.00 -25.24
CA ASN A 156 2.03 -5.53 -25.50
C ASN A 156 1.38 -6.09 -24.23
N LYS A 157 2.15 -6.78 -23.38
CA LYS A 157 1.66 -7.28 -22.10
C LYS A 157 1.24 -6.14 -21.17
N VAL A 158 2.05 -5.09 -21.07
CA VAL A 158 1.74 -3.89 -20.27
C VAL A 158 0.50 -3.17 -20.84
N LYS A 159 0.42 -3.02 -22.17
CA LYS A 159 -0.74 -2.45 -22.86
C LYS A 159 -2.03 -3.18 -22.53
N GLN A 160 -2.04 -4.51 -22.66
CA GLN A 160 -3.23 -5.32 -22.36
C GLN A 160 -3.72 -5.13 -20.91
N VAL A 161 -2.80 -5.04 -19.95
CA VAL A 161 -3.18 -4.82 -18.54
C VAL A 161 -3.73 -3.42 -18.31
N LEU A 162 -3.18 -2.41 -18.98
CA LEU A 162 -3.60 -1.01 -18.85
C LEU A 162 -4.90 -0.73 -19.62
N GLU A 163 -5.11 -1.34 -20.78
CA GLU A 163 -6.37 -1.25 -21.54
C GLU A 163 -7.54 -1.85 -20.76
N LYS A 164 -7.33 -2.99 -20.09
CA LYS A 164 -8.32 -3.57 -19.16
C LYS A 164 -8.69 -2.66 -18.00
N ARG A 165 -7.80 -1.72 -17.65
CA ARG A 165 -8.03 -0.71 -16.61
C ARG A 165 -8.63 0.58 -17.15
N GLY A 166 -8.88 0.67 -18.46
CA GLY A 166 -9.50 1.83 -19.11
C GLY A 166 -8.52 2.85 -19.69
N PHE A 167 -7.21 2.57 -19.69
CA PHE A 167 -6.23 3.44 -20.35
C PHE A 167 -6.20 3.20 -21.86
N ARG A 168 -5.94 4.24 -22.63
CA ARG A 168 -5.76 4.18 -24.08
C ARG A 168 -4.32 4.56 -24.43
N PHE A 169 -3.81 4.04 -25.53
CA PHE A 169 -2.46 4.37 -26.02
C PHE A 169 -2.56 5.25 -27.26
N GLN A 170 -1.70 6.27 -27.33
CA GLN A 170 -1.51 7.12 -28.52
C GLN A 170 -0.32 6.64 -29.35
#